data_AF-A0A5M8PLT6-F1
#
_entry.id   AF-A0A5M8PLT6-F1
#
_cell.length_a   1.000
_cell.length_b   1.000
_cell.length_c   1.000
_cell.angle_alpha   90.00
_cell.angle_beta   90.00
_cell.angle_gamma   90.00
#
_symmetry.space_group_name_H-M   'P 1'
#
loop_
_entity.id
_entity.type
_entity.pdbx_description
1 polymer ?
#
loop_
_entity_poly.entity_id
_entity_poly.type
_entity_poly.pdbx_seq_one_letter_code
_entity_poly.pdbx_strand_id
1 'polypeptide(L)'
;MRLRQLATSQSIAFCAPPEVHQSILHLCKKTRGHTINSYDVICWILEQACDGIEQLQPLYFSQGSDFCQCTQAASDNPNFLVDIEQRKAYLSTLRQKEQQMLEELYETRIKSKLAVSENPMSSGLIQLMGELKIRRKAF
;
A
#
# COMPACT_ATOMS: atom_id res chain seq x y z
N MET A 1 -32.85 18.43 15.13
CA MET A 1 -32.34 17.04 15.13
C MET A 1 -32.37 16.51 16.55
N ARG A 2 -32.93 15.30 16.80
CA ARG A 2 -33.02 14.68 18.13
C ARG A 2 -31.92 13.64 18.29
N LEU A 3 -30.98 13.87 19.22
CA LEU A 3 -30.00 12.87 19.64
C LEU A 3 -30.71 11.80 20.47
N ARG A 4 -30.82 10.58 19.93
CA ARG A 4 -31.35 9.42 20.65
C ARG A 4 -30.24 8.88 21.55
N GLN A 5 -30.54 8.71 22.83
CA GLN A 5 -29.64 8.13 23.81
C GLN A 5 -29.34 6.66 23.41
N LEU A 6 -28.18 6.43 22.80
CA LEU A 6 -27.68 5.11 22.44
C LEU A 6 -26.98 4.51 23.68
N ALA A 7 -27.65 3.61 24.39
CA ALA A 7 -27.05 2.74 25.41
C ALA A 7 -28.03 1.69 25.99
N THR A 8 -29.34 1.90 25.94
CA THR A 8 -30.30 1.12 26.74
C THR A 8 -30.95 -0.08 26.05
N SER A 9 -30.79 -0.27 24.74
CA SER A 9 -31.53 -1.32 24.00
C SER A 9 -30.74 -2.13 22.97
N GLN A 10 -29.45 -1.90 22.81
CA GLN A 10 -28.65 -2.56 21.77
C GLN A 10 -27.56 -3.42 22.40
N SER A 11 -27.53 -4.70 22.00
CA SER A 11 -26.49 -5.66 22.35
C SER A 11 -25.75 -6.08 21.10
N ILE A 12 -24.43 -6.23 21.19
CA ILE A 12 -23.57 -6.66 20.09
C ILE A 12 -22.88 -7.96 20.51
N ALA A 13 -22.89 -8.96 19.63
CA ALA A 13 -22.14 -10.19 19.79
C ALA A 13 -21.07 -10.26 18.70
N PHE A 14 -19.84 -10.62 19.09
CA PHE A 14 -18.72 -10.79 18.17
C PHE A 14 -18.50 -12.28 17.92
N CYS A 15 -18.48 -12.67 16.64
CA CYS A 15 -18.18 -14.03 16.22
C CYS A 15 -16.85 -14.02 15.47
N ALA A 16 -15.89 -14.83 15.93
CA ALA A 16 -14.57 -14.90 15.31
C ALA A 16 -14.01 -16.32 15.34
N PRO A 17 -13.14 -16.69 14.38
CA PRO A 17 -12.40 -17.96 14.39
C PRO A 17 -11.50 -18.13 15.63
N PRO A 18 -11.11 -19.37 15.99
CA PRO A 18 -10.24 -19.62 17.14
C PRO A 18 -8.85 -18.94 17.01
N GLU A 19 -8.37 -18.73 15.79
CA GLU A 19 -7.12 -18.02 15.51
C GLU A 19 -7.20 -16.55 15.96
N VAL A 20 -8.34 -15.91 15.71
CA VAL A 20 -8.60 -14.52 16.14
C VAL A 20 -8.70 -14.44 17.66
N HIS A 21 -9.34 -15.43 18.31
CA HIS A 21 -9.39 -15.50 19.77
C HIS A 21 -7.99 -15.54 20.39
N GLN A 22 -7.07 -16.34 19.82
CA GLN A 22 -5.68 -16.39 20.27
C GLN A 22 -4.93 -15.08 19.99
N SER A 23 -5.17 -14.45 18.84
CA SER A 23 -4.57 -13.16 18.49
C SER A 23 -5.00 -12.04 19.46
N ILE A 24 -6.28 -11.98 19.84
CA ILE A 24 -6.78 -11.03 20.84
C ILE A 24 -6.10 -11.27 22.20
N LEU A 25 -6.02 -12.52 22.66
CA LEU A 25 -5.33 -12.85 23.92
C LEU A 25 -3.85 -12.43 23.89
N HIS A 26 -3.18 -12.64 22.76
CA HIS A 26 -1.79 -12.26 22.57
C HIS A 26 -1.59 -10.74 22.65
N LEU A 27 -2.40 -9.97 21.92
CA LEU A 27 -2.32 -8.51 21.91
C LEU A 27 -2.62 -7.92 23.29
N CYS A 28 -3.66 -8.41 23.96
CA CYS A 28 -4.06 -7.94 25.29
C CYS A 28 -3.18 -8.50 26.42
N LYS A 29 -2.16 -9.32 26.11
CA LYS A 29 -1.26 -9.99 27.07
C LYS A 29 -2.01 -10.79 28.14
N LYS A 30 -3.13 -11.42 27.74
CA LYS A 30 -3.98 -12.22 28.63
C LYS A 30 -3.64 -13.71 28.53
N THR A 31 -3.62 -14.39 29.68
CA THR A 31 -3.38 -15.84 29.73
C THR A 31 -4.62 -16.61 29.29
N ARG A 32 -4.41 -17.76 28.64
CA ARG A 32 -5.46 -18.73 28.27
C ARG A 32 -6.34 -19.04 29.49
N GLY A 33 -7.60 -18.60 29.47
CA GLY A 33 -8.53 -18.71 30.59
C GLY A 33 -9.13 -17.38 31.05
N HIS A 34 -8.56 -16.23 30.65
CA HIS A 34 -9.18 -14.94 30.89
C HIS A 34 -10.37 -14.71 29.94
N THR A 35 -11.44 -14.12 30.48
CA THR A 35 -12.60 -13.72 29.69
C THR A 35 -12.25 -12.52 28.80
N ILE A 36 -12.52 -12.64 27.51
CA ILE A 36 -12.46 -11.53 26.56
C ILE A 36 -13.70 -10.67 26.73
N ASN A 37 -13.52 -9.35 26.84
CA ASN A 37 -14.60 -8.39 26.84
C ASN A 37 -14.68 -7.64 25.50
N SER A 38 -15.72 -6.83 25.30
CA SER A 38 -15.87 -6.03 24.09
C SER A 38 -14.72 -5.04 23.88
N TYR A 39 -14.16 -4.49 24.96
CA TYR A 39 -13.01 -3.58 24.90
C TYR A 39 -11.79 -4.24 24.24
N ASP A 40 -11.45 -5.47 24.64
CA ASP A 40 -10.33 -6.23 24.07
C ASP A 40 -10.50 -6.44 22.57
N VAL A 41 -11.73 -6.76 22.13
CA VAL A 41 -12.06 -6.96 20.71
C VAL A 41 -11.88 -5.66 19.94
N ILE A 42 -12.35 -4.52 20.46
CA ILE A 42 -12.21 -3.22 19.79
C ILE A 42 -10.74 -2.81 19.70
N CYS A 43 -9.96 -2.98 20.76
CA CYS A 43 -8.51 -2.73 20.72
C CYS A 43 -7.82 -3.58 19.65
N TRP A 44 -8.17 -4.87 19.58
CA TRP A 44 -7.63 -5.77 18.56
C TRP A 44 -7.99 -5.35 17.13
N ILE A 45 -9.26 -4.99 16.87
CA ILE A 45 -9.68 -4.53 15.55
C ILE A 45 -8.92 -3.28 15.12
N LEU A 46 -8.70 -2.33 16.04
CA LEU A 46 -7.95 -1.11 15.74
C LEU A 46 -6.50 -1.43 15.40
N GLU A 47 -5.84 -2.31 16.16
CA GLU A 47 -4.47 -2.72 15.86
C GLU A 47 -4.39 -3.41 14.50
N GLN A 48 -5.28 -4.37 14.22
CA GLN A 48 -5.29 -5.07 12.93
C GLN A 48 -5.60 -4.15 11.76
N ALA A 49 -6.42 -3.11 11.96
CA ALA A 49 -6.66 -2.10 10.94
C ALA A 49 -5.41 -1.26 10.69
N CYS A 50 -4.67 -0.87 11.73
CA CYS A 50 -3.39 -0.18 11.59
C CYS A 50 -2.37 -1.05 10.85
N ASP A 51 -2.16 -2.29 11.30
CA ASP A 51 -1.27 -3.26 10.66
C ASP A 51 -1.61 -3.45 9.18
N GLY A 52 -2.91 -3.58 8.87
CA GLY A 52 -3.38 -3.72 7.50
C GLY A 52 -3.10 -2.49 6.64
N ILE A 53 -3.27 -1.28 7.20
CA ILE A 53 -2.93 -0.04 6.50
C ILE A 53 -1.42 0.05 6.25
N GLU A 54 -0.60 -0.35 7.23
CA GLU A 54 0.86 -0.37 7.11
C GLU A 54 1.32 -1.35 6.02
N GLN A 55 0.75 -2.56 6.01
CA GLN A 55 1.03 -3.57 4.97
C GLN A 55 0.68 -3.09 3.55
N LEU A 56 -0.27 -2.17 3.41
CA LEU A 56 -0.65 -1.59 2.11
C LEU A 56 0.26 -0.44 1.67
N GLN A 57 1.11 0.11 2.54
CA GLN A 57 1.98 1.23 2.19
C GLN A 57 2.93 0.97 1.01
N PRO A 58 3.56 -0.21 0.86
CA PRO A 58 4.38 -0.52 -0.31
C PRO A 58 3.57 -0.46 -1.62
N LEU A 59 2.31 -0.92 -1.59
CA LEU A 59 1.40 -0.86 -2.73
C LEU A 59 1.02 0.59 -3.06
N TYR A 60 0.71 1.42 -2.06
CA TYR A 60 0.43 2.84 -2.31
C TYR A 60 1.64 3.57 -2.85
N PHE A 61 2.85 3.21 -2.39
CA PHE A 61 4.08 3.76 -2.93
C PHE A 61 4.28 3.37 -4.40
N SER A 62 4.09 2.09 -4.76
CA SER A 62 4.25 1.65 -6.16
C SER A 62 3.23 2.35 -7.05
N GLN A 63 1.96 2.41 -6.64
CA GLN A 63 0.91 3.11 -7.38
C GLN A 63 1.22 4.61 -7.57
N GLY A 64 1.71 5.28 -6.53
CA GLY A 64 2.09 6.69 -6.61
C GLY A 64 3.30 6.92 -7.53
N SER A 65 4.29 6.02 -7.47
CA SER A 65 5.46 6.05 -8.36
C SER A 65 5.05 5.85 -9.81
N ASP A 66 4.19 4.85 -10.07
CA ASP A 66 3.68 4.53 -11.39
C ASP A 66 2.85 5.70 -11.95
N PHE A 67 2.01 6.33 -11.13
CA PHE A 67 1.27 7.53 -11.52
C PHE A 67 2.20 8.65 -11.97
N CYS A 68 3.23 8.97 -11.18
CA CYS A 68 4.22 9.99 -11.54
C CYS A 68 4.91 9.65 -12.86
N GLN A 69 5.35 8.40 -13.02
CA GLN A 69 6.02 7.92 -14.23
C GLN A 69 5.11 8.00 -15.48
N CYS A 70 3.86 7.57 -15.37
CA CYS A 70 2.89 7.63 -16.47
C CYS A 70 2.53 9.06 -16.85
N THR A 71 2.37 9.94 -15.85
CA THR A 71 2.06 11.36 -16.06
C THR A 71 3.23 12.08 -16.75
N GLN A 72 4.46 11.78 -16.33
CA GLN A 72 5.64 12.31 -17.02
C GLN A 72 5.74 11.78 -18.45
N ALA A 73 5.55 10.48 -18.67
CA ALA A 73 5.61 9.89 -20.00
C ALA A 73 4.58 10.50 -20.96
N ALA A 74 3.39 10.83 -20.46
CA ALA A 74 2.36 11.52 -21.23
C ALA A 74 2.78 12.95 -21.59
N SER A 75 3.49 13.62 -20.68
CA SER A 75 4.01 14.98 -20.89
C SER A 75 5.18 15.01 -21.88
N ASP A 76 6.05 14.00 -21.82
CA ASP A 76 7.21 13.84 -22.71
C ASP A 76 6.80 13.47 -24.14
N ASN A 77 5.61 12.87 -24.33
CA ASN A 77 5.13 12.34 -25.60
C ASN A 77 3.76 12.94 -26.00
N PRO A 78 3.61 14.26 -26.17
CA PRO A 78 2.29 14.89 -26.30
C PRO A 78 1.46 14.41 -27.50
N ASN A 79 2.10 13.91 -28.56
CA ASN A 79 1.47 13.43 -29.78
C ASN A 79 1.45 11.89 -29.89
N PHE A 80 1.51 11.16 -28.77
CA PHE A 80 1.50 9.68 -28.76
C PHE A 80 0.29 9.04 -29.49
N LEU A 81 -0.78 9.80 -29.72
CA LEU A 81 -1.94 9.36 -30.50
C LEU A 81 -1.70 9.41 -32.02
N VAL A 82 -0.80 10.26 -32.50
CA VAL A 82 -0.56 10.51 -33.94
C VAL A 82 0.80 9.97 -34.37
N ASP A 83 1.83 10.17 -33.56
CA ASP A 83 3.20 9.75 -33.83
C ASP A 83 3.47 8.35 -33.26
N ILE A 84 3.89 7.44 -34.14
CA ILE A 84 4.17 6.03 -33.82
C ILE A 84 5.39 5.90 -32.90
N GLU A 85 6.41 6.75 -33.06
CA GLU A 85 7.62 6.69 -32.24
C GLU A 85 7.33 7.18 -30.83
N GLN A 86 6.59 8.29 -30.69
CA GLN A 86 6.11 8.77 -29.39
C GLN A 86 5.17 7.77 -28.72
N ARG A 87 4.31 7.09 -29.50
CA ARG A 87 3.46 6.00 -28.98
C ARG A 87 4.29 4.86 -28.43
N LYS A 88 5.31 4.42 -29.17
CA LYS A 88 6.19 3.33 -28.75
C LYS A 88 6.95 3.69 -27.48
N ALA A 89 7.47 4.92 -27.40
CA ALA A 89 8.13 5.45 -26.22
C ALA A 89 7.18 5.50 -25.00
N TYR A 90 5.97 6.06 -25.16
CA TYR A 90 4.96 6.11 -24.11
C TYR A 90 4.55 4.71 -23.62
N LEU A 91 4.24 3.79 -24.55
CA LEU A 91 3.87 2.42 -24.22
C LEU A 91 5.01 1.64 -23.56
N SER A 92 6.26 1.93 -23.92
CA SER A 92 7.42 1.28 -23.27
C SER A 92 7.51 1.64 -21.79
N THR A 93 7.11 2.86 -21.43
CA THR A 93 7.07 3.33 -20.05
C THR A 93 5.85 2.82 -19.29
N LEU A 94 4.69 2.70 -19.96
CA LEU A 94 3.44 2.24 -19.34
C LEU A 94 3.40 0.72 -19.14
N ARG A 95 4.10 -0.05 -19.97
CA ARG A 95 4.12 -1.52 -19.89
C ARG A 95 4.83 -1.98 -18.63
N GLN A 96 4.07 -2.56 -17.71
CA GLN A 96 4.61 -3.32 -16.60
C GLN A 96 5.03 -4.72 -17.11
N LYS A 97 6.27 -5.13 -16.80
CA LYS A 97 6.75 -6.49 -17.10
C LYS A 97 6.11 -7.44 -16.08
N GLU A 98 4.92 -7.95 -16.39
CA GLU A 98 4.18 -8.87 -15.51
C GLU A 98 4.86 -10.24 -15.37
N GLN A 99 5.67 -10.63 -16.36
CA GLN A 99 6.39 -11.91 -16.37
C GLN A 99 7.82 -11.71 -15.89
N GLN A 100 8.11 -12.18 -14.68
CA GLN A 100 9.48 -12.38 -14.21
C GLN A 100 9.87 -13.83 -14.49
N MET A 101 11.04 -14.02 -15.08
CA MET A 101 11.58 -15.38 -15.28
C MET A 101 11.89 -15.99 -13.91
N LEU A 102 11.80 -17.32 -13.80
CA LEU A 102 12.12 -18.03 -12.56
C LEU A 102 13.56 -17.73 -12.09
N GLU A 103 14.48 -17.59 -13.05
CA GLU A 103 15.85 -17.15 -12.80
C GLU A 103 15.90 -15.76 -12.15
N GLU A 104 15.13 -14.78 -12.64
CA GLU A 104 15.08 -13.42 -12.05
C GLU A 104 14.53 -13.41 -10.60
N LEU A 105 13.67 -14.37 -10.24
CA LEU A 105 13.10 -14.51 -8.90
C LEU A 105 14.07 -15.16 -7.90
N TYR A 106 14.82 -16.16 -8.35
CA TYR A 106 15.62 -17.04 -7.47
C TYR A 106 17.13 -16.87 -7.61
N GLU A 107 17.62 -16.11 -8.58
CA GLU A 107 19.05 -15.85 -8.74
C GLU A 107 19.58 -14.93 -7.62
N THR A 108 20.75 -15.29 -7.08
CA THR A 108 21.46 -14.49 -6.08
C THR A 108 21.89 -13.17 -6.69
N ARG A 109 21.15 -12.10 -6.38
CA ARG A 109 21.43 -10.74 -6.89
C ARG A 109 22.80 -10.25 -6.39
N ILE A 110 23.82 -10.38 -7.23
CA ILE A 110 25.05 -9.59 -7.09
C ILE A 110 24.64 -8.14 -7.38
N LYS A 111 24.61 -7.30 -6.35
CA LYS A 111 24.06 -5.93 -6.38
C LYS A 111 24.67 -5.07 -7.51
N SER A 112 24.11 -5.11 -8.71
CA SER A 112 24.24 -4.03 -9.67
C SER A 112 23.12 -3.03 -9.37
N LYS A 113 23.50 -1.92 -8.74
CA LYS A 113 22.65 -0.74 -8.56
C LYS A 113 22.27 -0.24 -9.96
N LEU A 114 21.12 -0.65 -10.49
CA LEU A 114 20.57 -0.05 -11.70
C LEU A 114 20.26 1.41 -11.36
N ALA A 115 21.06 2.30 -11.94
CA ALA A 115 20.84 3.73 -11.86
C ALA A 115 19.46 4.02 -12.45
N VAL A 116 18.56 4.52 -11.62
CA VAL A 116 17.31 5.12 -12.08
C VAL A 116 17.73 6.30 -12.95
N SER A 117 17.48 6.23 -14.25
CA SER A 117 17.68 7.37 -15.14
C SER A 117 16.71 8.46 -14.71
N GLU A 118 17.25 9.50 -14.10
CA GLU A 118 16.52 10.73 -13.79
C GLU A 118 16.23 11.46 -15.10
N ASN A 119 15.17 11.06 -15.80
CA ASN A 119 14.56 11.97 -16.75
C ASN A 119 14.03 13.18 -15.97
N PRO A 120 14.17 14.41 -16.51
CA PRO A 120 13.74 15.62 -15.82
C PRO A 120 12.21 15.62 -15.73
N MET A 121 11.71 15.11 -14.60
CA MET A 121 10.30 15.13 -14.25
C MET A 121 9.83 16.59 -14.12
N SER A 122 8.55 16.86 -14.41
CA SER A 122 7.96 18.16 -14.15
C SER A 122 8.09 18.51 -12.66
N SER A 123 8.29 19.79 -12.33
CA SER A 123 8.60 20.25 -10.97
C SER A 123 7.58 19.79 -9.92
N GLY A 124 6.29 19.75 -10.27
CA GLY A 124 5.23 19.23 -9.41
C GLY A 124 5.33 17.72 -9.14
N LEU A 125 5.67 16.92 -10.15
CA LEU A 125 5.85 15.48 -10.00
C LEU A 125 7.13 15.13 -9.21
N ILE A 126 8.17 15.95 -9.33
CA ILE A 126 9.38 15.82 -8.48
C ILE A 126 9.03 15.97 -7.01
N GLN A 127 8.23 16.99 -6.67
CA GLN A 127 7.81 17.21 -5.28
C GLN A 127 6.99 16.03 -4.76
N LEU A 128 5.98 15.57 -5.51
CA LEU A 128 5.16 14.42 -5.12
C LEU A 128 6.00 13.14 -4.96
N MET A 129 6.91 12.88 -5.90
CA MET A 129 7.81 11.72 -5.81
C MET A 129 8.78 11.85 -4.62
N GLY A 130 9.21 13.06 -4.28
CA GLY A 130 9.99 13.35 -3.08
C GLY A 130 9.22 13.01 -1.80
N GLU A 131 7.97 13.45 -1.70
CA GLU A 131 7.08 13.14 -0.57
C GLU A 131 6.82 11.63 -0.44
N LEU A 132 6.57 10.93 -1.55
CA LEU A 132 6.42 9.48 -1.58
C LEU A 132 7.68 8.77 -1.08
N LYS A 133 8.87 9.23 -1.50
CA LYS A 133 10.16 8.67 -1.05
C LYS A 133 10.41 8.92 0.44
N ILE A 134 10.00 10.06 0.98
CA ILE A 134 10.09 10.36 2.42
C ILE A 134 9.19 9.41 3.20
N ARG A 135 7.92 9.26 2.78
CA ARG A 135 6.96 8.36 3.43
C ARG A 135 7.45 6.91 3.39
N ARG A 136 8.05 6.46 2.28
CA ARG A 136 8.66 5.12 2.18
C ARG A 136 9.75 4.84 3.21
N LYS A 137 10.56 5.84 3.60
CA LYS A 137 11.65 5.67 4.59
C LYS A 137 11.15 5.57 6.03
N ALA A 138 9.88 5.89 6.28
CA ALA A 138 9.27 5.80 7.60
C ALA A 138 8.76 4.38 7.93
N PHE A 139 8.92 3.43 6.99
CA PHE A 139 8.52 2.02 7.11
C PHE A 139 9.76 1.13 7.16
#